data_AF-A0A381U5G1-F1
#
_entry.id   AF-A0A381U5G1-F1
#
_cell.length_a   1.000
_cell.length_b   1.000
_cell.length_c   1.000
_cell.angle_alpha   90.00
_cell.angle_beta   90.00
_cell.angle_gamma   90.00
#
_symmetry.space_group_name_H-M   'P 1'
#
loop_
_entity.id
_entity.type
_entity.pdbx_description
1 polymer ?
#
loop_
_entity_poly.entity_id
_entity_poly.type
_entity_poly.pdbx_seq_one_letter_code
_entity_poly.pdbx_strand_id
1 'polypeptide(L)' 'MLDPQGKAIHNALHSLGWDNIEDVRVGKVIYLELDADSREIAIDKVQAMCRKLLSNPVTEDFEVSLAGELEADQS' A
#
# COMPACT_ATOMS: atom_id res chain seq x y z
N MET A 1 -11.03 12.41 0.53
CA MET A 1 -10.90 12.48 -0.94
C MET A 1 -11.67 11.31 -1.52
N LEU A 2 -12.56 11.52 -2.49
CA LEU A 2 -13.33 10.44 -3.12
C LEU A 2 -12.39 9.72 -4.10
N ASP A 3 -12.02 8.47 -3.85
CA ASP A 3 -11.21 7.65 -4.77
C ASP A 3 -12.09 7.18 -5.95
N PRO A 4 -12.01 7.81 -7.14
CA PRO A 4 -12.91 7.47 -8.24
C PRO A 4 -12.59 6.08 -8.81
N GLN A 5 -11.35 5.60 -8.64
CA GLN A 5 -10.93 4.29 -9.11
C GLN A 5 -11.50 3.19 -8.21
N GLY A 6 -11.41 3.36 -6.88
CA GLY A 6 -12.03 2.47 -5.92
C GLY A 6 -13.53 2.31 -6.16
N LYS A 7 -14.25 3.42 -6.40
CA LYS A 7 -15.68 3.38 -6.73
C LYS A 7 -15.99 2.65 -8.04
N ALA A 8 -15.18 2.82 -9.07
CA ALA A 8 -15.36 2.13 -10.34
C ALA A 8 -15.19 0.61 -10.17
N ILE A 9 -14.18 0.18 -9.42
CA ILE A 9 -13.94 -1.24 -9.11
C ILE A 9 -15.06 -1.80 -8.24
N HIS A 10 -15.47 -1.09 -7.19
CA HIS A 10 -16.60 -1.49 -6.34
C HIS A 10 -17.87 -1.79 -7.15
N ASN A 11 -18.27 -0.86 -8.04
CA ASN A 11 -19.41 -1.06 -8.92
C ASN A 11 -19.23 -2.26 -9.86
N ALA A 12 -18.03 -2.48 -10.38
CA ALA A 12 -17.73 -3.62 -11.24
C ALA A 12 -17.88 -4.95 -10.48
N LEU A 13 -17.37 -5.04 -9.25
CA LEU A 13 -17.50 -6.24 -8.42
C LEU A 13 -18.96 -6.54 -8.05
N HIS A 14 -19.74 -5.50 -7.71
CA HIS A 14 -21.19 -5.61 -7.51
C HIS A 14 -21.90 -6.10 -8.78
N SER A 15 -21.54 -5.59 -9.96
CA SER A 15 -22.13 -6.05 -11.23
C SER A 15 -21.83 -7.52 -11.55
N LEU A 16 -20.79 -8.10 -10.95
CA LEU A 16 -20.43 -9.51 -11.05
C LEU A 16 -21.09 -10.38 -9.96
N GLY A 17 -21.94 -9.80 -9.10
CA GLY A 17 -22.69 -10.49 -8.06
C GLY A 17 -21.98 -10.60 -6.71
N TRP A 18 -20.91 -9.83 -6.48
CA TRP A 18 -20.19 -9.81 -5.21
C TRP A 18 -20.74 -8.70 -4.30
N ASP A 19 -21.99 -8.88 -3.87
CA ASP A 19 -22.76 -7.84 -3.18
C ASP A 19 -22.29 -7.57 -1.74
N ASN A 20 -21.49 -8.46 -1.16
CA ASN A 20 -21.01 -8.37 0.22
C ASN A 20 -19.78 -7.47 0.40
N ILE A 21 -19.33 -6.78 -0.66
CA ILE A 21 -18.21 -5.84 -0.60
C ILE A 21 -18.73 -4.46 -0.19
N GLU A 22 -18.28 -4.01 0.99
CA GLU A 22 -18.71 -2.74 1.59
C GLU A 22 -17.95 -1.53 1.04
N ASP A 23 -16.64 -1.66 0.81
CA ASP A 23 -15.79 -0.57 0.32
C ASP A 23 -14.61 -1.12 -0.48
N VAL A 24 -14.11 -0.33 -1.44
CA VAL A 24 -12.90 -0.63 -2.22
C VAL A 24 -12.03 0.61 -2.26
N ARG A 25 -10.76 0.45 -1.86
CA ARG A 25 -9.75 1.51 -1.88
C ARG A 25 -8.60 1.10 -2.78
N VAL A 26 -8.15 2.00 -3.63
CA VAL A 26 -6.97 1.81 -4.48
C VAL A 26 -5.83 2.64 -3.92
N GLY A 27 -4.69 1.99 -3.71
CA GLY A 27 -3.47 2.62 -3.18
C GLY A 27 -2.24 2.21 -3.98
N LYS A 28 -1.09 2.75 -3.57
CA LYS A 28 0.22 2.37 -4.11
C LYS A 28 0.87 1.36 -3.18
N VAL A 29 1.54 0.36 -3.75
CA VAL A 29 2.44 -0.54 -3.03
C VAL A 29 3.85 -0.29 -3.53
N ILE A 30 4.80 -0.05 -2.61
CA ILE A 30 6.19 0.22 -2.93
C ILE A 30 7.05 -0.84 -2.24
N TYR A 31 7.73 -1.66 -3.03
CA TYR A 31 8.73 -2.60 -2.56
C TYR A 31 10.10 -1.91 -2.55
N LEU A 32 10.86 -2.15 -1.49
CA LEU A 32 12.14 -1.52 -1.26
C LEU A 32 13.04 -2.48 -0.50
N GLU A 33 14.29 -2.56 -0.94
CA GLU A 33 15.36 -3.29 -0.28
C GLU A 33 16.34 -2.27 0.29
N LEU A 34 16.73 -2.44 1.54
CA LEU A 34 17.69 -1.57 2.20
C LEU A 34 18.50 -2.33 3.23
N ASP A 35 19.75 -1.90 3.40
CA ASP A 35 20.58 -2.34 4.51
C ASP A 35 20.26 -1.54 5.79
N ALA A 36 20.13 -2.27 6.90
CA ALA A 36 19.94 -1.70 8.23
C ALA A 36 20.50 -2.63 9.30
N ASP A 37 20.99 -2.03 10.39
CA ASP A 37 21.61 -2.78 11.50
C ASP A 37 20.58 -3.56 12.34
N SER A 38 19.30 -3.22 12.23
CA SER A 38 18.20 -3.95 12.85
C SER A 38 16.87 -3.72 12.11
N ARG A 39 15.89 -4.57 12.45
CA ARG A 39 14.50 -4.47 11.98
C ARG A 39 13.87 -3.12 12.34
N GLU A 40 14.07 -2.65 13.55
CA GLU A 40 13.54 -1.37 14.05
C GLU A 40 14.15 -0.20 13.27
N ILE A 41 15.46 -0.23 13.04
CA ILE A 41 16.16 0.81 12.26
C ILE A 41 15.66 0.83 10.81
N ALA A 42 15.42 -0.34 10.21
CA ALA A 42 14.83 -0.42 8.86
C ALA A 42 13.46 0.26 8.81
N ILE A 43 12.57 -0.09 9.75
CA ILE A 43 11.22 0.48 9.82
C ILE A 43 11.29 2.00 10.00
N ASP A 44 12.11 2.50 10.94
CA ASP A 44 12.25 3.94 11.19
C ASP A 44 12.74 4.71 9.96
N LYS A 45 13.72 4.16 9.23
CA LYS A 45 14.21 4.73 7.97
C LYS A 45 13.08 4.80 6.94
N VAL A 46 12.34 3.71 6.73
CA VAL A 46 11.27 3.64 5.73
C VAL A 46 10.12 4.58 6.08
N GLN A 47 9.71 4.62 7.35
CA GLN A 47 8.70 5.58 7.79
C GLN A 47 9.13 7.04 7.55
N ALA A 48 10.42 7.36 7.75
CA ALA A 48 10.95 8.68 7.44
C ALA A 48 10.90 8.97 5.93
N MET A 49 11.16 7.97 5.08
CA MET A 49 11.01 8.10 3.62
C MET A 49 9.54 8.33 3.22
N CYS A 50 8.60 7.60 3.83
CA CYS A 50 7.16 7.79 3.60
C CYS A 50 6.70 9.21 3.93
N ARG A 51 7.07 9.72 5.11
CA ARG A 51 6.70 11.09 5.53
C ARG A 51 7.32 12.18 4.66
N LYS A 52 8.53 11.95 4.12
CA LYS A 52 9.27 12.95 3.35
C LYS A 52 8.92 12.94 1.87
N LEU A 53 8.58 11.79 1.31
CA LEU A 53 8.50 11.62 -0.15
C LEU A 53 7.46 10.60 -0.61
N LEU A 54 7.45 9.40 -0.02
CA LEU A 54 6.71 8.28 -0.64
C LEU A 54 5.19 8.37 -0.47
N SER A 55 4.72 9.15 0.51
CA SER A 55 3.30 9.46 0.71
C SER A 55 3.09 10.98 0.71
N ASN A 56 1.97 11.43 0.16
CA ASN A 56 1.50 12.79 0.38
C ASN A 56 0.78 12.88 1.75
N PRO A 57 1.38 13.52 2.77
CA PRO A 57 0.84 13.51 4.13
C PRO A 57 -0.51 14.23 4.29
N VAL A 58 -0.95 15.00 3.28
CA VAL A 58 -2.26 15.68 3.29
C VAL A 58 -3.37 14.76 2.81
N THR A 59 -3.08 13.79 1.93
CA THR A 59 -4.10 13.02 1.20
C THR A 59 -3.95 11.51 1.31
N GLU A 60 -2.81 11.01 1.79
CA GLU A 60 -2.46 9.59 1.80
C GLU A 60 -1.96 9.18 3.19
N ASP A 61 -2.53 8.10 3.73
CA ASP A 61 -1.95 7.35 4.85
C ASP A 61 -0.97 6.30 4.30
N PHE A 62 -0.05 5.81 5.13
CA PHE A 62 0.86 4.73 4.75
C PHE A 62 1.01 3.70 5.87
N GLU A 63 1.28 2.46 5.47
CA GLU A 63 1.65 1.37 6.36
C GLU A 63 3.00 0.80 5.91
N VAL A 64 3.82 0.37 6.88
CA VAL A 64 5.11 -0.26 6.61
C VAL A 64 5.04 -1.70 7.09
N SER A 65 5.19 -2.62 6.17
CA SER A 65 5.30 -4.05 6.46
C SER A 65 6.65 -4.55 5.99
N LEU A 66 7.26 -5.42 6.77
CA LEU A 66 8.42 -6.16 6.31
C LEU A 66 7.93 -7.41 5.59
N ALA A 67 8.11 -7.42 4.28
CA ALA A 67 8.12 -8.67 3.55
C ALA A 67 9.26 -9.54 4.11
N GLY A 68 9.07 -10.85 4.15
CA GLY A 68 10.19 -11.78 4.35
C GLY A 68 11.20 -11.66 3.20
N GLU A 69 12.02 -12.68 2.97
CA GLU A 69 12.67 -12.80 1.66
C GLU A 69 11.56 -12.66 0.60
N LEU A 70 11.66 -11.61 -0.22
CA LEU A 70 10.86 -11.50 -1.42
C LEU A 70 11.31 -12.70 -2.23
N GLU A 71 10.53 -13.78 -2.21
CA GLU A 71 10.58 -14.74 -3.30
C GLU A 71 10.27 -13.90 -4.52
N ALA A 72 11.33 -13.52 -5.24
CA ALA A 72 11.22 -12.79 -6.48
C ALA A 72 10.23 -13.59 -7.31
N ASP A 73 9.02 -13.04 -7.46
CA ASP A 73 7.95 -13.65 -8.23
C ASP A 73 8.48 -13.76 -9.67
N GLN A 74 9.01 -14.94 -9.98
CA GLN A 74 9.43 -15.33 -11.32
C GLN A 74 8.15 -15.64 -12.08
N SER A 75 7.51 -14.59 -12.59
CA SER A 75 6.41 -14.67 -13.54
C SER A 75 6.75 -13.88 -14.80
#